data_AF-A0A7C5DPT2-F1
#
_entry.id   AF-A0A7C5DPT2-F1
#
_cell.length_a   1.000
_cell.length_b   1.000
_cell.length_c   1.000
_cell.angle_alpha   90.00
_cell.angle_beta   90.00
_cell.angle_gamma   90.00
#
_symmetry.space_group_name_H-M   'P 1'
#
loop_
_entity.id
_entity.type
_entity.pdbx_description
1 polymer ?
#
loop_
_entity_poly.entity_id
_entity_poly.type
_entity_poly.pdbx_seq_one_letter_code
_entity_poly.pdbx_strand_id
1 'polypeptide(L)'
;MKQLQCALVLVAVASLSGFGQGRLRPAELGAGLAQLLSAYAPVELYHQRIALAQLAGGTEPDPGAALEALKKAEELLSSLGEALSGDPSWEGTYQAVVTARNEVGAGMSVLQSALEKGLSALEKDELEKLLGTLGQVRSAVDDVVMAASRDADAQGQGWPFQVAFLAQTVLLSPSPLYLNIEEEWAAYLAGGLPPGIPTEGASALDTLLELANHVLSEEEENRARGAAQYLLSLLLAPEGGKGGA
;
A
#
# COMPACT_ATOMS: atom_id res chain seq x y z
N MET A 1 -28.14 -18.20 23.38
CA MET A 1 -28.66 -18.39 22.01
C MET A 1 -27.74 -17.63 21.06
N LYS A 2 -27.03 -18.38 20.21
CA LYS A 2 -26.26 -18.01 19.01
C LYS A 2 -25.18 -16.92 19.16
N GLN A 3 -24.04 -17.28 19.77
CA GLN A 3 -22.76 -17.37 19.05
C GLN A 3 -22.82 -18.07 17.67
N LEU A 4 -21.86 -17.70 16.81
CA LEU A 4 -21.57 -18.13 15.44
C LEU A 4 -22.32 -17.40 14.33
N GLN A 5 -21.70 -16.35 13.80
CA GLN A 5 -21.06 -16.39 12.46
C GLN A 5 -20.42 -15.01 12.18
N CYS A 6 -19.23 -14.78 12.76
CA CYS A 6 -18.27 -13.88 12.12
C CYS A 6 -17.90 -14.56 10.81
N ALA A 7 -18.53 -14.15 9.72
CA ALA A 7 -18.10 -14.51 8.39
C ALA A 7 -16.64 -14.06 8.30
N LEU A 8 -15.75 -15.06 8.23
CA LEU A 8 -14.37 -14.91 7.86
C LEU A 8 -14.34 -14.03 6.61
N VAL A 9 -13.96 -12.76 6.75
CA VAL A 9 -13.52 -11.97 5.61
C VAL A 9 -12.21 -12.63 5.21
N LEU A 10 -12.29 -13.53 4.24
CA LEU A 10 -11.16 -13.98 3.46
C LEU A 10 -10.62 -12.72 2.78
N VAL A 11 -9.76 -11.99 3.49
CA VAL A 11 -8.83 -11.06 2.88
C VAL A 11 -8.09 -11.93 1.87
N ALA A 12 -8.38 -11.72 0.60
CA ALA A 12 -7.48 -12.15 -0.46
C ALA A 12 -6.21 -11.33 -0.26
N VAL A 13 -5.38 -11.73 0.71
CA VAL A 13 -3.99 -11.37 0.74
C VAL A 13 -3.48 -12.02 -0.52
N ALA A 14 -3.39 -11.24 -1.60
CA ALA A 14 -2.57 -11.61 -2.74
C ALA A 14 -1.18 -11.80 -2.16
N SER A 15 -0.87 -13.03 -1.77
CA SER A 15 0.42 -13.35 -1.20
C SER A 15 1.41 -13.09 -2.31
N LEU A 16 2.31 -12.13 -2.09
CA LEU A 16 3.44 -11.85 -3.00
C LEU A 16 4.33 -13.10 -3.22
N SER A 17 4.08 -14.17 -2.44
CA SER A 17 4.56 -15.54 -2.66
C SER A 17 4.15 -16.14 -4.01
N GLY A 18 3.22 -15.52 -4.73
CA GLY A 18 2.66 -15.99 -5.99
C GLY A 18 3.24 -15.36 -7.26
N PHE A 19 4.33 -14.58 -7.17
CA PHE A 19 5.06 -14.12 -8.36
C PHE A 19 5.70 -15.34 -9.06
N GLY A 20 4.90 -16.06 -9.84
CA GLY A 20 5.37 -17.10 -10.73
C GLY A 20 6.34 -16.53 -11.76
N GLN A 21 7.01 -17.41 -12.50
CA GLN A 21 7.97 -17.09 -13.59
C GLN A 21 7.35 -16.34 -14.80
N GLY A 22 6.17 -15.73 -14.64
CA GLY A 22 5.50 -14.90 -15.63
C GLY A 22 5.80 -13.42 -15.42
N ARG A 23 5.48 -12.61 -16.44
CA ARG A 23 5.61 -11.15 -16.38
C ARG A 23 4.65 -10.57 -15.33
N LEU A 24 5.16 -9.74 -14.43
CA LEU A 24 4.36 -9.09 -13.40
C LEU A 24 3.29 -8.20 -14.03
N ARG A 25 2.01 -8.42 -13.66
CA ARG A 25 0.91 -7.62 -14.20
C ARG A 25 0.79 -6.28 -13.44
N PRO A 26 0.43 -5.18 -14.11
CA PRO A 26 0.22 -3.88 -13.48
C PRO A 26 -0.76 -3.92 -12.28
N ALA A 27 -1.86 -4.68 -12.37
CA ALA A 27 -2.79 -4.84 -11.26
C ALA A 27 -2.18 -5.58 -10.04
N GLU A 28 -1.32 -6.57 -10.28
CA GLU A 28 -0.62 -7.29 -9.20
C GLU A 28 0.38 -6.36 -8.50
N LEU A 29 1.09 -5.54 -9.28
CA LEU A 29 1.99 -4.52 -8.73
C LEU A 29 1.22 -3.48 -7.92
N GLY A 30 0.09 -2.96 -8.43
CA GLY A 30 -0.75 -2.01 -7.72
C GLY A 30 -1.23 -2.56 -6.36
N ALA A 31 -1.75 -3.78 -6.33
CA ALA A 31 -2.14 -4.44 -5.07
C ALA A 31 -0.93 -4.67 -4.15
N GLY A 32 0.22 -5.09 -4.69
CA GLY A 32 1.44 -5.30 -3.92
C GLY A 32 1.96 -4.03 -3.26
N LEU A 33 1.89 -2.88 -3.94
CA LEU A 33 2.31 -1.60 -3.38
C LEU A 33 1.36 -1.07 -2.31
N ALA A 34 0.06 -1.33 -2.42
CA ALA A 34 -0.88 -1.05 -1.33
C ALA A 34 -0.56 -1.89 -0.07
N GLN A 35 -0.14 -3.15 -0.24
CA GLN A 35 0.33 -3.97 0.88
C GLN A 35 1.62 -3.43 1.51
N LEU A 36 2.57 -2.97 0.69
CA LEU A 36 3.80 -2.33 1.16
C LEU A 36 3.49 -1.11 2.05
N LEU A 37 2.63 -0.20 1.57
CA LEU A 37 2.24 0.98 2.33
C LEU A 37 1.50 0.62 3.62
N SER A 38 0.60 -0.35 3.57
CA SER A 38 -0.10 -0.83 4.78
C SER A 38 0.85 -1.45 5.79
N ALA A 39 1.83 -2.25 5.35
CA ALA A 39 2.85 -2.82 6.22
C ALA A 39 3.77 -1.75 6.84
N TYR A 40 3.98 -0.63 6.13
CA TYR A 40 4.80 0.48 6.59
C TYR A 40 4.09 1.42 7.59
N ALA A 41 2.75 1.42 7.65
CA ALA A 41 1.96 2.33 8.48
C ALA A 41 2.42 2.46 9.97
N PRO A 42 2.87 1.39 10.66
CA PRO A 42 3.39 1.53 12.02
C PRO A 42 4.62 2.43 12.14
N VAL A 43 5.46 2.51 11.09
CA VAL A 43 6.62 3.40 11.05
C VAL A 43 6.18 4.86 10.99
N GLU A 44 5.15 5.17 10.19
CA GLU A 44 4.58 6.52 10.10
C GLU A 44 3.96 6.96 11.42
N LEU A 45 3.19 6.08 12.06
CA LEU A 45 2.59 6.35 13.37
C LEU A 45 3.67 6.59 14.42
N TYR A 46 4.74 5.81 14.40
CA TYR A 46 5.88 6.00 15.30
C TYR A 46 6.58 7.35 15.04
N HIS A 47 6.88 7.67 13.79
CA HIS A 47 7.47 8.95 13.39
C HIS A 47 6.62 10.15 13.85
N GLN A 48 5.31 10.11 13.61
CA GLN A 48 4.37 11.15 14.05
C GLN A 48 4.32 11.26 15.58
N ARG A 49 4.32 10.13 16.30
CA ARG A 49 4.30 10.11 17.77
C ARG A 49 5.55 10.71 18.38
N ILE A 50 6.73 10.48 17.80
CA ILE A 50 7.97 11.14 18.23
C ILE A 50 7.83 12.65 18.05
N ALA A 51 7.43 13.10 16.85
CA ALA A 51 7.27 14.52 16.56
C ALA A 51 6.27 15.19 17.52
N LEU A 52 5.15 14.53 17.82
CA LEU A 52 4.19 15.02 18.81
C LEU A 52 4.75 15.07 20.23
N ALA A 53 5.49 14.03 20.66
CA ALA A 53 6.12 14.00 21.97
C ALA A 53 7.12 15.15 22.15
N GLN A 54 7.86 15.53 21.09
CA GLN A 54 8.75 16.70 21.11
C GLN A 54 7.98 18.02 21.26
N LEU A 55 6.85 18.16 20.58
CA LEU A 55 6.09 19.42 20.53
C LEU A 55 5.21 19.66 21.76
N ALA A 56 4.53 18.62 22.23
CA ALA A 56 3.50 18.74 23.27
C ALA A 56 3.93 18.15 24.62
N GLY A 57 5.08 17.47 24.68
CA GLY A 57 5.41 16.57 25.77
C GLY A 57 4.53 15.31 25.74
N GLY A 58 5.04 14.18 26.20
CA GLY A 58 4.27 12.95 26.22
C GLY A 58 5.10 11.72 26.53
N THR A 59 4.42 10.58 26.56
CA THR A 59 5.07 9.29 26.71
C THR A 59 5.80 8.93 25.42
N GLU A 60 7.04 8.50 25.59
CA GLU A 60 7.88 7.99 24.52
C GLU A 60 7.20 6.80 23.80
N PRO A 61 7.07 6.82 22.46
CA PRO A 61 6.54 5.67 21.74
C PRO A 61 7.55 4.53 21.71
N ASP A 62 7.05 3.30 21.83
CA ASP A 62 7.88 2.09 21.69
C ASP A 62 8.30 1.87 20.21
N PRO A 63 9.61 1.77 19.89
CA PRO A 63 10.10 1.52 18.54
C PRO A 63 9.81 0.10 18.02
N GLY A 64 9.46 -0.87 18.88
CA GLY A 64 9.37 -2.28 18.51
C GLY A 64 8.46 -2.55 17.30
N ALA A 65 7.26 -1.99 17.28
CA ALA A 65 6.32 -2.16 16.17
C ALA A 65 6.81 -1.52 14.86
N ALA A 66 7.50 -0.38 14.94
CA ALA A 66 8.08 0.27 13.77
C ALA A 66 9.26 -0.54 13.21
N LEU A 67 10.06 -1.18 14.06
CA LEU A 67 11.16 -2.02 13.62
C LEU A 67 10.67 -3.27 12.89
N GLU A 68 9.64 -3.94 13.41
CA GLU A 68 9.03 -5.08 12.72
C GLU A 68 8.37 -4.67 11.40
N ALA A 69 7.75 -3.48 11.35
CA ALA A 69 7.20 -2.92 10.11
C ALA A 69 8.28 -2.64 9.06
N LEU A 70 9.44 -2.10 9.44
CA LEU A 70 10.56 -1.89 8.52
C LEU A 70 11.13 -3.21 7.98
N LYS A 71 11.27 -4.23 8.83
CA LYS A 71 11.66 -5.58 8.38
C LYS A 71 10.66 -6.11 7.37
N LYS A 72 9.36 -5.94 7.65
CA LYS A 72 8.32 -6.38 6.72
C LYS A 72 8.38 -5.63 5.39
N ALA A 73 8.57 -4.32 5.42
CA ALA A 73 8.75 -3.51 4.22
C ALA A 73 9.96 -3.97 3.39
N GLU A 74 11.08 -4.31 4.04
CA GLU A 74 12.28 -4.86 3.38
C GLU A 74 11.97 -6.18 2.66
N GLU A 75 11.27 -7.12 3.30
CA GLU A 75 10.88 -8.39 2.69
C GLU A 75 10.01 -8.19 1.43
N LEU A 76 9.05 -7.26 1.52
CA LEU A 76 8.13 -6.94 0.43
C LEU A 76 8.87 -6.28 -0.74
N LEU A 77 9.75 -5.31 -0.45
CA LEU A 77 10.58 -4.64 -1.45
C LEU A 77 11.58 -5.61 -2.09
N SER A 78 12.15 -6.55 -1.34
CA SER A 78 13.01 -7.61 -1.87
C SER A 78 12.24 -8.49 -2.86
N SER A 79 11.05 -8.94 -2.48
CA SER A 79 10.18 -9.75 -3.35
C SER A 79 9.78 -9.00 -4.63
N LEU A 80 9.45 -7.71 -4.51
CA LEU A 80 9.17 -6.85 -5.67
C LEU A 80 10.40 -6.68 -6.56
N GLY A 81 11.57 -6.43 -5.97
CA GLY A 81 12.82 -6.29 -6.71
C GLY A 81 13.16 -7.55 -7.51
N GLU A 82 12.93 -8.74 -6.94
CA GLU A 82 13.08 -10.02 -7.64
C GLU A 82 12.08 -10.16 -8.80
N ALA A 83 10.80 -9.84 -8.58
CA ALA A 83 9.75 -9.94 -9.59
C ALA A 83 9.93 -8.96 -10.77
N LEU A 84 10.52 -7.79 -10.51
CA LEU A 84 10.78 -6.76 -11.51
C LEU A 84 12.11 -6.96 -12.24
N SER A 85 13.02 -7.76 -11.68
CA SER A 85 14.39 -7.92 -12.18
C SER A 85 14.40 -8.44 -13.61
N GLY A 86 15.01 -7.67 -14.51
CA GLY A 86 15.16 -8.05 -15.91
C GLY A 86 13.95 -7.79 -16.80
N ASP A 87 12.87 -7.18 -16.29
CA ASP A 87 11.78 -6.66 -17.13
C ASP A 87 12.02 -5.19 -17.49
N PRO A 88 12.41 -4.86 -18.74
CA PRO A 88 12.71 -3.49 -19.14
C PRO A 88 11.49 -2.56 -19.09
N SER A 89 10.26 -3.08 -19.02
CA SER A 89 9.09 -2.21 -18.88
C SER A 89 8.90 -1.63 -17.49
N TRP A 90 9.66 -2.10 -16.50
CA TRP A 90 9.58 -1.66 -15.11
C TRP A 90 10.92 -1.11 -14.58
N GLU A 91 11.82 -0.70 -15.47
CA GLU A 91 13.15 -0.23 -15.08
C GLU A 91 13.09 0.93 -14.07
N GLY A 92 12.17 1.89 -14.28
CA GLY A 92 11.99 3.02 -13.35
C GLY A 92 11.56 2.56 -11.97
N THR A 93 10.59 1.65 -11.92
CA THR A 93 10.08 1.03 -10.70
C THR A 93 11.16 0.22 -9.99
N TYR A 94 11.94 -0.56 -10.73
CA TYR A 94 13.03 -1.36 -10.19
C TYR A 94 14.09 -0.49 -9.51
N GLN A 95 14.52 0.61 -10.14
CA GLN A 95 15.47 1.55 -9.53
C GLN A 95 14.90 2.23 -8.27
N ALA A 96 13.60 2.56 -8.28
CA ALA A 96 12.94 3.09 -7.10
C ALA A 96 12.90 2.06 -5.96
N VAL A 97 12.62 0.78 -6.26
CA VAL A 97 12.66 -0.31 -5.26
C VAL A 97 14.05 -0.47 -4.67
N VAL A 98 15.11 -0.46 -5.48
CA VAL A 98 16.50 -0.53 -4.99
C VAL A 98 16.80 0.64 -4.03
N THR A 99 16.38 1.84 -4.40
CA THR A 99 16.54 3.04 -3.56
C THR A 99 15.78 2.89 -2.24
N ALA A 100 14.50 2.51 -2.29
CA ALA A 100 13.68 2.30 -1.10
C ALA A 100 14.25 1.24 -0.17
N ARG A 101 14.83 0.15 -0.69
CA ARG A 101 15.50 -0.87 0.14
C ARG A 101 16.70 -0.32 0.90
N ASN A 102 17.52 0.49 0.25
CA ASN A 102 18.66 1.13 0.91
C ASN A 102 18.20 2.05 2.03
N GLU A 103 17.16 2.87 1.78
CA GLU A 103 16.59 3.76 2.78
C GLU A 103 15.94 2.99 3.94
N VAL A 104 15.17 1.93 3.67
CA VAL A 104 14.62 1.04 4.70
C VAL A 104 15.75 0.42 5.55
N GLY A 105 16.85 0.01 4.92
CA GLY A 105 18.07 -0.46 5.61
C GLY A 105 18.65 0.59 6.57
N ALA A 106 18.77 1.84 6.11
CA ALA A 106 19.21 2.95 6.94
C ALA A 106 18.23 3.22 8.10
N GLY A 107 16.93 3.22 7.81
CA GLY A 107 15.85 3.36 8.80
C GLY A 107 15.90 2.30 9.90
N MET A 108 16.10 1.03 9.54
CA MET A 108 16.25 -0.05 10.51
C MET A 108 17.48 0.17 11.40
N SER A 109 18.61 0.59 10.82
CA SER A 109 19.85 0.82 11.56
C SER A 109 19.69 1.94 12.60
N VAL A 110 19.11 3.08 12.21
CA VAL A 110 18.91 4.20 13.16
C VAL A 110 17.88 3.86 14.23
N LEU A 111 16.83 3.12 13.88
CA LEU A 111 15.78 2.73 14.82
C LEU A 111 16.29 1.69 15.83
N GLN A 112 17.12 0.76 15.40
CA GLN A 112 17.74 -0.23 16.29
C GLN A 112 18.70 0.43 17.27
N SER A 113 19.49 1.42 16.82
CA SER A 113 20.34 2.21 17.72
C SER A 113 19.52 3.01 18.74
N ALA A 114 18.38 3.58 18.32
CA ALA A 114 17.45 4.26 19.21
C ALA A 114 16.84 3.31 20.24
N LEU A 115 16.50 2.08 19.86
CA LEU A 115 15.94 1.06 20.75
C LEU A 115 16.93 0.64 21.84
N GLU A 116 18.22 0.53 21.51
CA GLU A 116 19.27 0.18 22.46
C GLU A 116 19.53 1.29 23.51
N LYS A 117 19.39 2.56 23.12
CA LYS A 117 19.61 3.72 23.99
C LYS A 117 18.37 4.17 24.76
N GLY A 118 17.19 4.01 24.15
CA GLY A 118 15.95 4.73 24.51
C GLY A 118 15.92 6.14 23.89
N LEU A 119 14.78 6.59 23.34
CA LEU A 119 14.68 7.91 22.70
C LEU A 119 14.95 9.05 23.69
N SER A 120 14.53 8.90 24.95
CA SER A 120 14.79 9.90 26.00
C SER A 120 16.28 10.11 26.32
N ALA A 121 17.14 9.17 25.92
CA ALA A 121 18.59 9.26 26.06
C ALA A 121 19.29 9.73 24.77
N LEU A 122 18.56 9.95 23.67
CA LEU A 122 19.13 10.45 22.43
C LEU A 122 19.42 11.94 22.54
N GLU A 123 20.59 12.33 22.07
CA GLU A 123 20.92 13.74 21.87
C GLU A 123 20.05 14.33 20.75
N LYS A 124 19.88 15.66 20.76
CA LYS A 124 19.02 16.36 19.79
C LYS A 124 19.37 15.99 18.34
N ASP A 125 20.65 15.98 18.00
CA ASP A 125 21.12 15.68 16.63
C ASP A 125 20.85 14.22 16.24
N GLU A 126 20.88 13.29 17.20
CA GLU A 126 20.56 11.87 16.97
C GLU A 126 19.06 11.68 16.71
N LEU A 127 18.24 12.42 17.43
CA LEU A 127 16.79 12.43 17.26
C LEU A 127 16.35 13.08 15.94
N GLU A 128 16.98 14.20 15.56
CA GLU A 128 16.77 14.82 14.25
C GLU A 128 17.18 13.89 13.11
N LYS A 129 18.31 13.18 13.26
CA LYS A 129 18.75 12.16 12.31
C LYS A 129 17.74 11.01 12.20
N LEU A 130 17.20 10.52 13.32
CA LEU A 130 16.18 9.48 13.32
C LEU A 130 14.94 9.92 12.53
N LEU A 131 14.38 11.08 12.86
CA LEU A 131 13.20 11.62 12.17
C LEU A 131 13.48 11.86 10.68
N GLY A 132 14.61 12.48 10.35
CA GLY A 132 15.02 12.73 8.97
C GLY A 132 15.16 11.44 8.17
N THR A 133 15.76 10.39 8.75
CA THR A 133 15.94 9.09 8.10
C THR A 133 14.58 8.41 7.87
N LEU A 134 13.68 8.38 8.87
CA LEU A 134 12.34 7.81 8.70
C LEU A 134 11.51 8.59 7.66
N GLY A 135 11.68 9.90 7.58
CA GLY A 135 11.11 10.73 6.51
C GLY A 135 11.64 10.36 5.12
N GLN A 136 12.95 10.08 5.00
CA GLN A 136 13.55 9.59 3.76
C GLN A 136 13.02 8.21 3.35
N VAL A 137 12.86 7.29 4.31
CA VAL A 137 12.22 5.99 4.04
C VAL A 137 10.83 6.18 3.46
N ARG A 138 10.00 7.04 4.06
CA ARG A 138 8.65 7.33 3.56
C ARG A 138 8.70 7.87 2.13
N SER A 139 9.54 8.87 1.87
CA SER A 139 9.69 9.46 0.53
C SER A 139 10.09 8.39 -0.51
N ALA A 140 11.04 7.53 -0.16
CA ALA A 140 11.51 6.50 -1.08
C ALA A 140 10.44 5.44 -1.37
N VAL A 141 9.62 5.06 -0.38
CA VAL A 141 8.48 4.16 -0.58
C VAL A 141 7.43 4.81 -1.49
N ASP A 142 7.16 6.11 -1.34
CA ASP A 142 6.26 6.84 -2.23
C ASP A 142 6.79 6.92 -3.66
N ASP A 143 8.10 7.11 -3.83
CA ASP A 143 8.75 7.12 -5.14
C ASP A 143 8.57 5.78 -5.88
N VAL A 144 8.48 4.65 -5.17
CA VAL A 144 8.14 3.34 -5.77
C VAL A 144 6.75 3.38 -6.39
N VAL A 145 5.75 3.90 -5.67
CA VAL A 145 4.36 4.01 -6.17
C VAL A 145 4.29 4.92 -7.39
N MET A 146 4.97 6.07 -7.31
CA MET A 146 5.00 7.02 -8.41
C MET A 146 5.73 6.49 -9.64
N ALA A 147 6.82 5.74 -9.46
CA ALA A 147 7.53 5.09 -10.55
C ALA A 147 6.68 3.98 -11.20
N ALA A 148 6.05 3.14 -10.38
CA ALA A 148 5.15 2.09 -10.84
C ALA A 148 3.96 2.64 -11.64
N SER A 149 3.35 3.74 -11.19
CA SER A 149 2.29 4.40 -11.95
C SER A 149 2.78 4.86 -13.32
N ARG A 150 3.94 5.52 -13.38
CA ARG A 150 4.50 6.02 -14.65
C ARG A 150 4.84 4.90 -15.62
N ASP A 151 5.47 3.83 -15.12
CA ASP A 151 5.82 2.67 -15.93
C ASP A 151 4.56 1.92 -16.41
N ALA A 152 3.51 1.84 -15.58
CA ALA A 152 2.23 1.27 -15.97
C ALA A 152 1.51 2.11 -17.03
N ASP A 153 1.49 3.44 -16.87
CA ASP A 153 0.93 4.38 -17.85
C ASP A 153 1.68 4.30 -19.19
N ALA A 154 3.01 4.22 -19.17
CA ALA A 154 3.84 4.07 -20.38
C ALA A 154 3.52 2.78 -21.17
N GLN A 155 3.00 1.76 -20.49
CA GLN A 155 2.53 0.51 -21.07
C GLN A 155 1.04 0.55 -21.50
N GLY A 156 0.35 1.67 -21.30
CA GLY A 156 -1.10 1.78 -21.54
C GLY A 156 -1.93 0.99 -20.53
N GLN A 157 -1.37 0.69 -19.35
CA GLN A 157 -1.97 -0.16 -18.31
C GLN A 157 -1.96 0.51 -16.93
N GLY A 158 -1.94 1.85 -16.89
CA GLY A 158 -2.02 2.61 -15.63
C GLY A 158 -3.35 2.41 -14.91
N TRP A 159 -4.47 2.29 -15.64
CA TRP A 159 -5.78 2.13 -15.00
C TRP A 159 -5.89 0.83 -14.18
N PRO A 160 -5.55 -0.37 -14.70
CA PRO A 160 -5.51 -1.59 -13.89
C PRO A 160 -4.62 -1.49 -12.66
N PHE A 161 -3.46 -0.82 -12.76
CA PHE A 161 -2.57 -0.57 -11.63
C PHE A 161 -3.27 0.30 -10.56
N GLN A 162 -3.81 1.45 -10.96
CA GLN A 162 -4.41 2.44 -10.06
C GLN A 162 -5.66 1.88 -9.35
N VAL A 163 -6.52 1.16 -10.07
CA VAL A 163 -7.73 0.55 -9.49
C VAL A 163 -7.39 -0.57 -8.53
N ALA A 164 -6.42 -1.43 -8.86
CA ALA A 164 -5.98 -2.49 -7.95
C ALA A 164 -5.34 -1.91 -6.69
N PHE A 165 -4.53 -0.85 -6.84
CA PHE A 165 -3.95 -0.11 -5.71
C PHE A 165 -5.04 0.47 -4.79
N LEU A 166 -6.04 1.17 -5.35
CA LEU A 166 -7.16 1.72 -4.59
C LEU A 166 -7.96 0.62 -3.88
N ALA A 167 -8.37 -0.41 -4.61
CA ALA A 167 -9.20 -1.48 -4.07
C ALA A 167 -8.46 -2.25 -2.95
N GLN A 168 -7.18 -2.53 -3.13
CA GLN A 168 -6.38 -3.17 -2.08
C GLN A 168 -6.21 -2.26 -0.87
N THR A 169 -6.04 -0.95 -1.08
CA THR A 169 -5.98 0.04 0.01
C THR A 169 -7.27 0.04 0.84
N VAL A 170 -8.44 0.04 0.18
CA VAL A 170 -9.76 -0.07 0.84
C VAL A 170 -9.83 -1.33 1.72
N LEU A 171 -9.40 -2.48 1.20
CA LEU A 171 -9.46 -3.74 1.93
C LEU A 171 -8.51 -3.80 3.13
N LEU A 172 -7.32 -3.20 3.02
CA LEU A 172 -6.32 -3.19 4.09
C LEU A 172 -6.58 -2.11 5.15
N SER A 173 -7.38 -1.10 4.82
CA SER A 173 -7.64 0.01 5.72
C SER A 173 -8.39 -0.45 6.98
N PRO A 174 -7.97 0.01 8.18
CA PRO A 174 -8.66 -0.29 9.42
C PRO A 174 -10.04 0.38 9.46
N SER A 175 -10.93 -0.13 10.31
CA SER A 175 -12.23 0.52 10.60
C SER A 175 -12.10 1.50 11.77
N PRO A 176 -12.79 2.67 11.74
CA PRO A 176 -13.69 3.09 10.69
C PRO A 176 -12.95 3.49 9.40
N LEU A 177 -13.49 3.10 8.26
CA LEU A 177 -12.88 3.32 6.96
C LEU A 177 -13.03 4.79 6.56
N TYR A 178 -11.91 5.40 6.18
CA TYR A 178 -11.88 6.72 5.56
C TYR A 178 -11.11 6.64 4.24
N LEU A 179 -11.81 6.83 3.13
CA LEU A 179 -11.24 6.80 1.78
C LEU A 179 -10.98 8.23 1.30
N ASN A 180 -9.75 8.71 1.42
CA ASN A 180 -9.40 10.00 0.83
C ASN A 180 -8.97 9.82 -0.62
N ILE A 181 -9.73 10.37 -1.56
CA ILE A 181 -9.43 10.30 -2.99
C ILE A 181 -9.42 11.72 -3.55
N GLU A 182 -8.25 12.15 -4.02
CA GLU A 182 -8.06 13.44 -4.69
C GLU A 182 -8.89 13.53 -5.97
N GLU A 183 -9.42 14.72 -6.26
CA GLU A 183 -10.36 14.95 -7.38
C GLU A 183 -9.74 14.58 -8.73
N GLU A 184 -8.48 14.93 -8.95
CA GLU A 184 -7.76 14.59 -10.19
C GLU A 184 -7.61 13.08 -10.37
N TRP A 185 -7.37 12.35 -9.27
CA TRP A 185 -7.25 10.90 -9.31
C TRP A 185 -8.61 10.24 -9.55
N ALA A 186 -9.67 10.72 -8.89
CA ALA A 186 -11.04 10.28 -9.15
C ALA A 186 -11.42 10.49 -10.63
N ALA A 187 -11.08 11.64 -11.21
CA ALA A 187 -11.33 11.94 -12.62
C ALA A 187 -10.55 11.00 -13.56
N TYR A 188 -9.28 10.71 -13.27
CA TYR A 188 -8.49 9.72 -14.01
C TYR A 188 -9.14 8.33 -13.96
N LEU A 189 -9.56 7.88 -12.79
CA LEU A 189 -10.17 6.56 -12.61
C LEU A 189 -11.52 6.44 -13.35
N ALA A 190 -12.37 7.45 -13.24
CA ALA A 190 -13.67 7.47 -13.91
C ALA A 190 -13.54 7.58 -15.44
N GLY A 191 -12.64 8.45 -15.92
CA GLY A 191 -12.43 8.68 -17.36
C GLY A 191 -11.61 7.59 -18.06
N GLY A 192 -10.81 6.83 -17.31
CA GLY A 192 -9.86 5.85 -17.82
C GLY A 192 -10.40 4.43 -18.01
N LEU A 193 -11.72 4.20 -17.85
CA LEU A 193 -12.35 2.88 -17.91
C LEU A 193 -12.00 2.15 -19.24
N PRO A 194 -11.24 1.03 -19.20
CA PRO A 194 -10.85 0.32 -20.41
C PRO A 194 -12.05 -0.32 -21.15
N PRO A 195 -11.99 -0.41 -22.48
CA PRO A 195 -13.00 -1.14 -23.25
C PRO A 195 -13.00 -2.62 -22.84
N GLY A 196 -14.17 -3.14 -22.43
CA GLY A 196 -14.34 -4.55 -22.03
C GLY A 196 -14.41 -4.79 -20.53
N ILE A 197 -14.28 -3.77 -19.68
CA ILE A 197 -14.64 -3.89 -18.26
C ILE A 197 -16.16 -4.19 -18.15
N PRO A 198 -16.56 -5.23 -17.39
CA PRO A 198 -17.98 -5.51 -17.13
C PRO A 198 -18.68 -4.33 -16.45
N THR A 199 -19.98 -4.18 -16.69
CA THR A 199 -20.81 -3.12 -16.09
C THR A 199 -20.73 -3.14 -14.56
N GLU A 200 -20.69 -4.33 -13.97
CA GLU A 200 -20.54 -4.51 -12.53
C GLU A 200 -19.19 -4.00 -12.02
N GLY A 201 -18.13 -4.09 -12.83
CA GLY A 201 -16.82 -3.52 -12.51
C GLY A 201 -16.83 -2.00 -12.52
N ALA A 202 -17.46 -1.39 -13.53
CA ALA A 202 -17.66 0.06 -13.56
C ALA A 202 -18.49 0.53 -12.35
N SER A 203 -19.60 -0.15 -12.05
CA SER A 203 -20.45 0.17 -10.90
C SER A 203 -19.74 0.01 -9.55
N ALA A 204 -18.83 -0.96 -9.43
CA ALA A 204 -18.01 -1.13 -8.24
C ALA A 204 -17.02 0.04 -8.06
N LEU A 205 -16.39 0.50 -9.15
CA LEU A 205 -15.54 1.70 -9.09
C LEU A 205 -16.35 2.94 -8.71
N ASP A 206 -17.51 3.15 -9.33
CA ASP A 206 -18.40 4.27 -9.00
C ASP A 206 -18.79 4.27 -7.52
N THR A 207 -19.05 3.10 -6.95
CA THR A 207 -19.35 2.96 -5.52
C THR A 207 -18.19 3.42 -4.65
N LEU A 208 -16.94 3.08 -4.99
CA LEU A 208 -15.77 3.54 -4.23
C LEU A 208 -15.58 5.05 -4.32
N LEU A 209 -15.82 5.64 -5.50
CA LEU A 209 -15.71 7.08 -5.71
C LEU A 209 -16.84 7.85 -4.99
N GLU A 210 -18.06 7.33 -4.99
CA GLU A 210 -19.21 7.88 -4.26
C GLU A 210 -18.94 7.91 -2.74
N LEU A 211 -18.33 6.84 -2.22
CA LEU A 211 -18.04 6.67 -0.79
C LEU A 211 -16.72 7.35 -0.36
N ALA A 212 -16.07 8.12 -1.24
CA ALA A 212 -14.84 8.83 -0.91
C ALA A 212 -15.10 10.09 -0.05
N ASN A 213 -14.04 10.56 0.60
CA ASN A 213 -13.90 11.87 1.22
C ASN A 213 -14.84 12.16 2.41
N HIS A 214 -15.41 11.13 3.03
CA HIS A 214 -16.17 11.23 4.28
C HIS A 214 -16.00 9.98 5.15
N VAL A 215 -16.40 10.08 6.42
CA VAL A 215 -16.40 8.94 7.36
C VAL A 215 -17.60 8.05 7.04
N LEU A 216 -17.33 6.76 6.82
CA LEU A 216 -18.34 5.79 6.44
C LEU A 216 -19.08 5.21 7.63
N SER A 217 -20.37 4.96 7.47
CA SER A 217 -21.16 4.08 8.34
C SER A 217 -20.78 2.61 8.11
N GLU A 218 -21.11 1.72 9.05
CA GLU A 218 -20.84 0.28 8.92
C GLU A 218 -21.43 -0.33 7.63
N GLU A 219 -22.62 0.11 7.21
CA GLU A 219 -23.24 -0.35 5.95
C GLU A 219 -22.45 0.14 4.72
N GLU A 220 -22.00 1.40 4.73
CA GLU A 220 -21.17 1.96 3.66
C GLU A 220 -19.79 1.33 3.61
N GLU A 221 -19.18 1.01 4.76
CA GLU A 221 -17.93 0.25 4.82
C GLU A 221 -18.08 -1.12 4.16
N ASN A 222 -19.15 -1.84 4.48
CA ASN A 222 -19.42 -3.14 3.88
C ASN A 222 -19.61 -3.04 2.36
N ARG A 223 -20.30 -1.99 1.89
CA ARG A 223 -20.43 -1.69 0.45
C ARG A 223 -19.08 -1.40 -0.20
N ALA A 224 -18.26 -0.53 0.41
CA ALA A 224 -16.93 -0.17 -0.11
C ALA A 224 -16.02 -1.40 -0.17
N ARG A 225 -15.96 -2.20 0.89
CA ARG A 225 -15.15 -3.44 0.92
C ARG A 225 -15.64 -4.46 -0.11
N GLY A 226 -16.96 -4.60 -0.28
CA GLY A 226 -17.54 -5.47 -1.31
C GLY A 226 -17.17 -5.03 -2.74
N ALA A 227 -17.26 -3.73 -3.03
CA ALA A 227 -16.87 -3.16 -4.31
C ALA A 227 -15.37 -3.34 -4.59
N ALA A 228 -14.53 -3.06 -3.60
CA ALA A 228 -13.07 -3.25 -3.71
C ALA A 228 -12.70 -4.73 -3.94
N GLN A 229 -13.35 -5.66 -3.23
CA GLN A 229 -13.12 -7.09 -3.42
C GLN A 229 -13.52 -7.54 -4.82
N TYR A 230 -14.64 -7.04 -5.35
CA TYR A 230 -15.07 -7.33 -6.70
C TYR A 230 -14.04 -6.85 -7.73
N LEU A 231 -13.59 -5.59 -7.63
CA LEU A 231 -12.61 -4.99 -8.54
C LEU A 231 -11.28 -5.78 -8.55
N LEU A 232 -10.74 -6.14 -7.38
CA LEU A 232 -9.53 -6.96 -7.33
C LEU A 232 -9.74 -8.33 -7.93
N SER A 233 -10.88 -8.98 -7.68
CA SER A 233 -11.15 -10.31 -8.25
C SER A 233 -11.19 -10.27 -9.77
N LEU A 234 -11.76 -9.20 -10.33
CA LEU A 234 -11.84 -8.97 -11.77
C LEU A 234 -10.45 -8.72 -12.38
N LEU A 235 -9.65 -7.83 -11.76
CA LEU A 235 -8.35 -7.42 -12.28
C LEU A 235 -7.26 -8.49 -12.13
N LEU A 236 -7.37 -9.32 -11.10
CA LEU A 236 -6.39 -10.37 -10.81
C LEU A 236 -6.77 -11.73 -11.43
N ALA A 237 -7.95 -11.85 -12.05
CA ALA A 237 -8.37 -13.07 -12.73
C ALA A 237 -7.35 -13.49 -13.82
N PRO A 238 -7.10 -14.80 -14.03
CA PRO A 238 -6.22 -15.26 -15.10
C PRO A 238 -6.76 -14.87 -16.47
N GLU A 239 -5.91 -14.31 -17.34
CA GLU A 239 -6.30 -14.06 -18.72
C GLU A 239 -6.60 -15.39 -19.43
N GLY A 240 -7.82 -15.53 -19.97
CA GLY A 240 -8.23 -16.72 -20.74
C GLY A 240 -9.12 -17.74 -20.02
N GLY A 241 -9.58 -17.44 -18.79
CA GLY A 241 -10.68 -18.18 -18.17
C GLY A 241 -11.98 -17.95 -18.94
N LYS A 242 -12.30 -18.85 -19.88
CA LYS A 242 -13.59 -18.86 -20.60
C LYS A 242 -14.75 -18.78 -19.61
N GLY A 243 -15.41 -17.63 -19.54
CA GLY A 243 -16.82 -17.55 -19.20
C GLY A 243 -17.59 -18.27 -20.31
N GLY A 244 -17.86 -19.55 -20.10
CA GLY A 244 -18.52 -20.42 -21.06
C GLY A 244 -19.16 -21.61 -20.36
N ALA A 245 -20.28 -21.33 -19.69
CA ALA A 245 -21.50 -22.15 -19.65
C ALA A 245 -22.59 -21.36 -18.90
#